data_AF-A0A9D6G0H6-F1
#
_entry.id   AF-A0A9D6G0H6-F1
#
_cell.length_a   1.000
_cell.length_b   1.000
_cell.length_c   1.000
_cell.angle_alpha   90.00
_cell.angle_beta   90.00
_cell.angle_gamma   90.00
#
_symmetry.space_group_name_H-M   'P 1'
#
loop_
_entity.id
_entity.type
_entity.pdbx_description
1 polymer ?
#
loop_
_entity_poly.entity_id
_entity_poly.type
_entity_poly.pdbx_seq_one_letter_code
_entity_poly.pdbx_strand_id
1 'polypeptide(L)'
;MKLRLASVLLVAIGLVLAIASAGAALAKVPPVDVLRVDGVIVPVVADYIARGISQAEGNGAAAVIIELSTPGGDYATTQRIVGSILNSTVPVIVFVSPAGGWAGSAGTFITLSAHIAAMAPGSRIGAAHPVTPGTTLTPTEEQKITEDAAAFMRSIAALRGRDPDFAESAVRQSRSFSADEAIRDKLVDLTAANVDDLLSKVDGRTVRLAGGQSVTLSIKGSAREPVPMNFVESFLQAISNPNVAYVLLTLGGLGVIAELFNPGMTLPGVLGGACLLLGFYALGVLNAYWGGVMLIILAFALLIADVFVTSHGILTAGGIAILVLGSLILFSGSPAAIQVNRGLIAGIAIAMGLFFIFIVAASVKGQRRKSVTGREGLIGQSGTAITPLEPEGIVAVEGARWTAIAEGEKVEVGEQVVVTCVDGLRLTVKKKPKE
;
A
#
# COMPACT_ATOMS: atom_id res chain seq x y z
N MET A 1 24.08 -37.45 70.89
CA MET A 1 23.76 -37.95 69.53
C MET A 1 22.88 -36.99 68.73
N LYS A 2 21.76 -36.48 69.29
CA LYS A 2 20.83 -35.55 68.60
C LYS A 2 21.46 -34.23 68.13
N LEU A 3 22.38 -33.63 68.91
CA LEU A 3 23.05 -32.37 68.54
C LEU A 3 23.99 -32.50 67.32
N ARG A 4 24.64 -33.67 67.16
CA ARG A 4 25.55 -33.95 66.03
C ARG A 4 24.78 -34.20 64.73
N LEU A 5 23.59 -34.79 64.82
CA LEU A 5 22.72 -35.03 63.66
C LEU A 5 22.15 -33.72 63.10
N ALA A 6 21.76 -32.79 63.99
CA ALA A 6 21.26 -31.47 63.60
C ALA A 6 22.33 -30.61 62.91
N SER A 7 23.57 -30.68 63.38
CA SER A 7 24.70 -29.94 62.77
C SER A 7 25.10 -30.51 61.40
N VAL A 8 25.07 -31.84 61.22
CA VAL A 8 25.29 -32.47 59.91
C VAL A 8 24.17 -32.10 58.92
N LEU A 9 22.91 -32.04 59.37
CA LEU A 9 21.77 -31.65 58.52
C LEU A 9 21.84 -30.19 58.10
N LEU A 10 22.23 -29.28 59.00
CA LEU A 10 22.44 -27.86 58.70
C LEU A 10 23.57 -27.63 57.70
N VAL A 11 24.67 -28.38 57.82
CA VAL A 11 25.77 -28.32 56.85
C VAL A 11 25.34 -28.89 55.49
N ALA A 12 24.58 -29.98 55.46
CA ALA A 12 24.06 -30.54 54.21
C ALA A 12 23.06 -29.60 53.52
N ILE A 13 22.17 -28.94 54.27
CA ILE A 13 21.24 -27.94 53.74
C ILE A 13 22.01 -26.70 53.24
N GLY A 14 23.02 -26.25 53.98
CA GLY A 14 23.90 -25.17 53.54
C GLY A 14 24.66 -25.50 52.26
N LEU A 15 25.11 -26.75 52.12
CA LEU A 15 25.81 -27.22 50.91
C LEU A 15 24.85 -27.33 49.71
N VAL A 16 23.63 -27.82 49.92
CA VAL A 16 22.59 -27.87 48.87
C VAL A 16 22.15 -26.46 48.45
N LEU A 17 22.01 -25.53 49.39
CA LEU A 17 21.73 -24.12 49.08
C LEU A 17 22.91 -23.45 48.35
N ALA A 18 24.15 -23.76 48.72
CA ALA A 18 25.33 -23.27 48.02
C ALA A 18 25.41 -23.81 46.58
N ILE A 19 25.13 -25.10 46.37
CA ILE A 19 25.11 -25.72 45.04
C ILE A 19 23.92 -25.20 44.20
N ALA A 20 22.76 -24.98 44.81
CA ALA A 20 21.59 -24.39 44.15
C ALA A 20 21.82 -22.91 43.77
N SER A 21 22.57 -22.16 44.59
CA SER A 21 22.97 -20.78 44.27
C SER A 21 24.10 -20.69 43.23
N ALA A 22 24.98 -21.70 43.17
CA ALA A 22 26.04 -21.79 42.16
C ALA A 22 25.51 -22.13 40.76
N GLY A 23 24.33 -22.76 40.66
CA GLY A 23 23.66 -23.05 39.39
C GLY A 23 22.99 -21.85 38.71
N ALA A 24 22.86 -20.70 39.40
CA ALA A 24 22.15 -19.52 38.90
C ALA A 24 23.05 -18.45 38.25
N ALA A 25 24.37 -18.66 38.19
CA ALA A 25 25.33 -17.77 37.54
C ALA A 25 25.84 -18.35 36.21
N LEU A 26 24.97 -18.93 35.40
CA LEU A 26 25.22 -18.99 33.96
C LEU A 26 25.10 -17.55 33.46
N ALA A 27 26.23 -16.92 33.12
CA ALA A 27 26.24 -15.61 32.49
C ALA A 27 25.27 -15.65 31.30
N LYS A 28 24.13 -14.95 31.44
CA LYS A 28 23.12 -14.89 30.40
C LYS A 28 23.78 -14.23 29.20
N VAL A 29 24.06 -15.01 28.16
CA VAL A 29 24.63 -14.50 26.90
C VAL A 29 23.70 -13.38 26.43
N PRO A 30 24.18 -12.14 26.27
CA PRO A 30 23.31 -11.04 25.90
C PRO A 30 22.63 -11.34 24.56
N PRO A 31 21.35 -10.99 24.39
CA PRO A 31 20.62 -11.29 23.17
C PRO A 31 21.18 -10.50 21.99
N VAL A 32 20.85 -10.97 20.78
CA VAL A 32 21.03 -10.19 19.56
C VAL A 32 19.65 -9.77 19.07
N ASP A 33 19.44 -8.46 19.04
CA ASP A 33 18.18 -7.88 18.60
C ASP A 33 18.12 -7.87 17.08
N VAL A 34 17.00 -8.30 16.50
CA VAL A 34 16.83 -8.42 15.05
C VAL A 34 15.68 -7.55 14.57
N LEU A 35 16.02 -6.51 13.80
CA LEU A 35 15.08 -5.65 13.10
C LEU A 35 15.00 -6.10 11.65
N ARG A 36 13.78 -6.22 11.13
CA ARG A 36 13.54 -6.46 9.70
C ARG A 36 12.98 -5.23 9.01
N VAL A 37 13.61 -4.84 7.91
CA VAL A 37 13.22 -3.70 7.07
C VAL A 37 13.09 -4.17 5.63
N ASP A 38 11.85 -4.20 5.15
CA ASP A 38 11.52 -4.52 3.75
C ASP A 38 10.69 -3.39 3.14
N GLY A 39 11.11 -2.91 1.97
CA GLY A 39 10.45 -1.83 1.24
C GLY A 39 11.15 -0.47 1.34
N VAL A 40 10.40 0.60 1.08
CA VAL A 40 10.93 1.96 0.90
C VAL A 40 11.40 2.56 2.24
N ILE A 41 12.53 3.27 2.22
CA ILE A 41 13.02 4.05 3.37
C ILE A 41 12.18 5.32 3.52
N VAL A 42 11.32 5.33 4.53
CA VAL A 42 10.40 6.42 4.88
C VAL A 42 10.57 6.81 6.35
N PRO A 43 10.09 7.98 6.81
CA PRO A 43 10.36 8.49 8.16
C PRO A 43 10.05 7.48 9.28
N VAL A 44 8.97 6.72 9.16
CA VAL A 44 8.60 5.71 10.16
C VAL A 44 9.58 4.54 10.25
N VAL A 45 10.30 4.21 9.16
CA VAL A 45 11.39 3.22 9.19
C VAL A 45 12.59 3.75 9.96
N ALA A 46 12.89 5.06 9.85
CA ALA A 46 13.94 5.67 10.67
C ALA A 46 13.58 5.65 12.16
N ASP A 47 12.32 5.95 12.51
CA ASP A 47 11.85 5.90 13.89
C ASP A 47 11.90 4.46 14.45
N TYR A 48 11.51 3.47 13.64
CA TYR A 48 11.62 2.05 13.98
C TYR A 48 13.06 1.60 14.22
N ILE A 49 13.99 1.95 13.32
CA ILE A 49 15.41 1.61 13.47
C ILE A 49 16.00 2.30 14.70
N ALA A 50 15.71 3.58 14.90
CA ALA A 50 16.17 4.33 16.07
C ALA A 50 15.65 3.70 17.37
N ARG A 51 14.35 3.35 17.41
CA ARG A 51 13.74 2.68 18.56
C ARG A 51 14.38 1.32 18.85
N GLY A 52 14.61 0.50 17.83
CA GLY A 52 15.24 -0.81 18.02
C GLY A 52 16.69 -0.73 18.44
N ILE A 53 17.46 0.24 17.93
CA ILE A 53 18.82 0.52 18.44
C ILE A 53 18.74 0.95 19.92
N SER A 54 17.90 1.92 20.27
CA SER A 54 17.78 2.38 21.66
C SER A 54 17.27 1.29 22.62
N GLN A 55 16.42 0.38 22.15
CA GLN A 55 15.99 -0.79 22.91
C GLN A 55 17.18 -1.73 23.19
N ALA A 56 17.99 -2.02 22.17
CA ALA A 56 19.17 -2.86 22.30
C ALA A 56 20.22 -2.25 23.25
N GLU A 57 20.39 -0.93 23.19
CA GLU A 57 21.24 -0.18 24.12
C GLU A 57 20.73 -0.29 25.57
N GLY A 58 19.43 -0.09 25.78
CA GLY A 58 18.81 -0.19 27.10
C GLY A 58 18.81 -1.61 27.69
N ASN A 59 18.72 -2.63 26.82
CA ASN A 59 18.72 -4.04 27.22
C ASN A 59 20.13 -4.62 27.38
N GLY A 60 21.17 -3.88 26.98
CA GLY A 60 22.55 -4.38 26.96
C GLY A 60 22.74 -5.54 25.97
N ALA A 61 22.08 -5.49 24.81
CA ALA A 61 22.19 -6.50 23.76
C ALA A 61 23.64 -6.61 23.24
N ALA A 62 24.04 -7.82 22.81
CA ALA A 62 25.37 -8.06 22.26
C ALA A 62 25.58 -7.35 20.91
N ALA A 63 24.51 -7.26 20.12
CA ALA A 63 24.47 -6.57 18.83
C ALA A 63 23.03 -6.33 18.38
N VAL A 64 22.88 -5.46 17.39
CA VAL A 64 21.66 -5.24 16.61
C VAL A 64 21.90 -5.71 15.18
N ILE A 65 21.03 -6.56 14.66
CA ILE A 65 20.99 -6.94 13.24
C ILE A 65 19.84 -6.20 12.58
N ILE A 66 20.13 -5.50 11.47
CA ILE A 66 19.14 -4.93 10.57
C ILE A 66 19.13 -5.79 9.30
N GLU A 67 18.15 -6.69 9.20
CA GLU A 67 17.85 -7.41 7.96
C GLU A 67 17.21 -6.44 6.96
N LEU A 68 17.91 -6.13 5.87
CA LEU A 68 17.56 -5.03 4.98
C LEU A 68 17.29 -5.53 3.55
N SER A 69 16.11 -5.19 3.03
CA SER A 69 15.75 -5.29 1.62
C SER A 69 15.04 -4.01 1.19
N THR A 70 15.75 -3.07 0.55
CA THR A 70 15.19 -1.74 0.24
C THR A 70 15.60 -1.20 -1.11
N PRO A 71 14.65 -0.73 -1.96
CA PRO A 71 15.00 -0.11 -3.23
C PRO A 71 15.58 1.31 -3.07
N GLY A 72 15.55 1.86 -1.86
CA GLY A 72 15.88 3.25 -1.58
C GLY A 72 14.76 3.95 -0.83
N GLY A 73 14.84 5.29 -0.80
CA GLY A 73 13.81 6.13 -0.21
C GLY A 73 14.33 7.55 -0.01
N ASP A 74 13.78 8.22 0.98
CA ASP A 74 14.06 9.63 1.25
C ASP A 74 15.50 9.86 1.77
N TYR A 75 16.18 10.89 1.24
CA TYR A 75 17.57 11.17 1.55
C TYR A 75 17.76 11.68 2.99
N ALA A 76 16.88 12.56 3.48
CA ALA A 76 16.96 13.06 4.85
C ALA A 76 16.71 11.93 5.87
N THR A 77 15.76 11.05 5.58
CA THR A 77 15.49 9.83 6.35
C THR A 77 16.71 8.90 6.36
N THR A 78 17.38 8.75 5.23
CA THR A 78 18.63 7.98 5.11
C THR A 78 19.71 8.54 6.03
N GLN A 79 19.93 9.86 6.01
CA GLN A 79 20.89 10.54 6.88
C GLN A 79 20.57 10.35 8.36
N ARG A 80 19.28 10.40 8.74
CA ARG A 80 18.82 10.10 10.12
C ARG A 80 19.19 8.67 10.53
N ILE A 81 18.91 7.67 9.69
CA ILE A 81 19.23 6.26 9.97
C ILE A 81 20.75 6.07 10.12
N VAL A 82 21.53 6.58 9.17
CA VAL A 82 22.99 6.54 9.24
C VAL A 82 23.49 7.21 10.52
N GLY A 83 22.92 8.36 10.89
CA GLY A 83 23.20 9.03 12.15
C GLY A 83 22.95 8.15 13.38
N SER A 84 21.82 7.44 13.44
CA SER A 84 21.54 6.49 14.52
C SER A 84 22.56 5.35 14.57
N ILE A 85 22.96 4.81 13.42
CA ILE A 85 23.96 3.72 13.35
C ILE A 85 25.35 4.22 13.79
N LEU A 86 25.76 5.41 13.35
CA LEU A 86 27.06 5.99 13.67
C LEU A 86 27.17 6.37 15.15
N ASN A 87 26.06 6.73 15.80
CA ASN A 87 26.02 7.09 17.22
C ASN A 87 25.66 5.94 18.16
N SER A 88 25.43 4.73 17.62
CA SER A 88 25.06 3.56 18.41
C SER A 88 26.16 3.16 19.41
N THR A 89 25.76 2.90 20.64
CA THR A 89 26.59 2.38 21.74
C THR A 89 26.59 0.85 21.81
N VAL A 90 25.86 0.19 20.90
CA VAL A 90 25.92 -1.26 20.65
C VAL A 90 26.37 -1.56 19.21
N PRO A 91 27.02 -2.71 18.95
CA PRO A 91 27.37 -3.12 17.59
C PRO A 91 26.15 -3.22 16.68
N VAL A 92 26.19 -2.57 15.52
CA VAL A 92 25.13 -2.65 14.50
C VAL A 92 25.63 -3.38 13.27
N ILE A 93 24.94 -4.46 12.92
CA ILE A 93 25.20 -5.31 11.76
C ILE A 93 24.06 -5.06 10.75
N VAL A 94 24.37 -4.63 9.53
CA VAL A 94 23.37 -4.56 8.45
C VAL A 94 23.55 -5.77 7.55
N PHE A 95 22.49 -6.55 7.37
CA PHE A 95 22.49 -7.76 6.57
C PHE A 95 21.51 -7.65 5.39
N VAL A 96 22.06 -7.45 4.19
CA VAL A 96 21.26 -7.40 2.95
C VAL A 96 20.72 -8.80 2.67
N SER A 97 19.43 -8.98 2.90
CA SER A 97 18.80 -10.30 2.99
C SER A 97 17.29 -10.22 2.68
N PRO A 98 16.64 -11.34 2.32
CA PRO A 98 17.18 -12.69 2.10
C PRO A 98 17.99 -12.80 0.79
N ALA A 99 18.32 -14.01 0.35
CA ALA A 99 18.86 -14.23 -0.99
C ALA A 99 17.96 -13.58 -2.06
N GLY A 100 18.56 -12.85 -3.00
CA GLY A 100 17.84 -12.02 -3.97
C GLY A 100 17.37 -10.66 -3.45
N GLY A 101 17.53 -10.39 -2.15
CA GLY A 101 17.32 -9.07 -1.54
C GLY A 101 18.28 -8.02 -2.11
N TRP A 102 18.00 -6.75 -1.82
CA TRP A 102 18.84 -5.67 -2.33
C TRP A 102 19.00 -4.52 -1.32
N ALA A 103 20.06 -3.75 -1.47
CA ALA A 103 20.31 -2.51 -0.76
C ALA A 103 20.58 -1.39 -1.78
N GLY A 104 19.53 -0.99 -2.49
CA GLY A 104 19.58 0.07 -3.49
C GLY A 104 19.52 1.45 -2.85
N SER A 105 20.17 2.43 -3.46
CA SER A 105 20.06 3.84 -3.07
C SER A 105 20.31 4.07 -1.58
N ALA A 106 19.32 4.55 -0.81
CA ALA A 106 19.38 4.69 0.63
C ALA A 106 19.97 3.46 1.35
N GLY A 107 19.62 2.25 0.90
CA GLY A 107 20.12 1.01 1.47
C GLY A 107 21.63 0.86 1.40
N THR A 108 22.28 1.45 0.38
CA THR A 108 23.74 1.45 0.27
C THR A 108 24.38 2.28 1.38
N PHE A 109 23.88 3.50 1.63
CA PHE A 109 24.37 4.34 2.72
C PHE A 109 24.16 3.67 4.09
N ILE A 110 22.97 3.10 4.31
CA ILE A 110 22.64 2.40 5.56
C ILE A 110 23.60 1.22 5.77
N THR A 111 23.78 0.37 4.76
CA THR A 111 24.66 -0.80 4.85
C THR A 111 26.12 -0.40 5.07
N LEU A 112 26.64 0.57 4.32
CA LEU A 112 28.03 1.02 4.44
C LEU A 112 28.31 1.85 5.70
N SER A 113 27.27 2.28 6.43
CA SER A 113 27.44 2.92 7.75
C SER A 113 27.58 1.92 8.91
N ALA A 114 27.23 0.65 8.70
CA ALA A 114 27.20 -0.38 9.72
C ALA A 114 28.58 -0.68 10.32
N HIS A 115 28.60 -1.19 11.55
CA HIS A 115 29.82 -1.72 12.16
C HIS A 115 30.28 -2.98 11.41
N ILE A 116 29.33 -3.81 11.00
CA ILE A 116 29.54 -4.95 10.09
C ILE A 116 28.48 -4.89 9.01
N ALA A 117 28.90 -4.94 7.75
CA ALA A 117 28.05 -5.03 6.57
C ALA A 117 28.14 -6.44 6.01
N ALA A 118 26.99 -7.10 5.87
CA ALA A 118 26.92 -8.45 5.33
C ALA A 118 25.88 -8.54 4.21
N MET A 119 26.08 -9.49 3.29
CA MET A 119 25.19 -9.71 2.16
C MET A 119 24.84 -11.19 1.99
N ALA A 120 23.58 -11.48 1.67
CA ALA A 120 23.16 -12.82 1.28
C ALA A 120 23.63 -13.15 -0.15
N PRO A 121 23.95 -14.41 -0.47
CA PRO A 121 24.24 -14.82 -1.84
C PRO A 121 23.11 -14.41 -2.81
N GLY A 122 23.48 -13.92 -4.00
CA GLY A 122 22.54 -13.43 -5.00
C GLY A 122 21.87 -12.09 -4.67
N SER A 123 22.22 -11.45 -3.55
CA SER A 123 21.81 -10.07 -3.26
C SER A 123 22.68 -9.04 -4.00
N ARG A 124 22.24 -7.77 -3.99
CA ARG A 124 22.93 -6.65 -4.64
C ARG A 124 22.91 -5.36 -3.81
N ILE A 125 23.89 -4.49 -4.01
CA ILE A 125 24.04 -3.18 -3.36
C ILE A 125 24.44 -2.12 -4.40
N GLY A 126 24.29 -0.84 -4.10
CA GLY A 126 24.69 0.28 -4.96
C GLY A 126 23.50 1.01 -5.58
N ALA A 127 23.69 1.55 -6.80
CA ALA A 127 22.70 2.39 -7.50
C ALA A 127 22.18 3.52 -6.60
N ALA A 128 23.12 4.32 -6.08
CA ALA A 128 22.88 5.34 -5.06
C ALA A 128 22.99 6.77 -5.57
N HIS A 129 22.78 6.96 -6.88
CA HIS A 129 22.67 8.26 -7.47
C HIS A 129 21.41 8.99 -6.96
N PRO A 130 21.53 10.24 -6.45
CA PRO A 130 20.39 11.00 -6.01
C PRO A 130 19.48 11.34 -7.19
N VAL A 131 18.18 11.21 -6.98
CA VAL A 131 17.17 11.66 -7.94
C VAL A 131 16.12 12.45 -7.18
N THR A 132 15.60 13.52 -7.79
CA THR A 132 14.46 14.26 -7.27
C THR A 132 13.24 13.90 -8.11
N PRO A 133 12.35 13.02 -7.63
CA PRO A 133 11.09 12.76 -8.30
C PRO A 133 10.31 14.08 -8.38
N GLY A 134 9.70 14.37 -9.51
CA GLY A 134 8.82 15.54 -9.68
C GLY A 134 9.44 16.67 -10.46
N THR A 135 10.76 16.78 -10.46
CA THR A 135 11.44 18.04 -10.77
C THR A 135 12.61 17.80 -11.70
N THR A 136 12.62 18.52 -12.83
CA THR A 136 13.81 18.63 -13.66
C THR A 136 14.79 19.57 -12.96
N LEU A 137 15.84 19.00 -12.37
CA LEU A 137 16.92 19.78 -11.80
C LEU A 137 17.76 20.42 -12.90
N THR A 138 18.30 21.61 -12.65
CA THR A 138 19.36 22.15 -13.51
C THR A 138 20.63 21.31 -13.34
N PRO A 139 21.52 21.26 -14.36
CA PRO A 139 22.79 20.53 -14.24
C PRO A 139 23.62 20.93 -13.01
N THR A 140 23.56 22.22 -12.63
CA THR A 140 24.25 22.75 -11.45
C THR A 140 23.65 22.24 -10.13
N GLU A 141 22.32 22.09 -10.03
CA GLU A 141 21.65 21.55 -8.85
C GLU A 141 21.90 20.05 -8.70
N GLU A 142 21.78 19.30 -9.80
CA GLU A 142 22.07 17.87 -9.86
C GLU A 142 23.53 17.59 -9.45
N GLN A 143 24.46 18.39 -9.96
CA GLN A 143 25.86 18.31 -9.56
C GLN A 143 26.03 18.59 -8.07
N LYS A 144 25.43 19.67 -7.53
CA LYS A 144 25.53 19.99 -6.08
C LYS A 144 25.03 18.85 -5.19
N ILE A 145 23.88 18.27 -5.50
CA ILE A 145 23.29 17.17 -4.73
C ILE A 145 24.16 15.91 -4.85
N THR A 146 24.64 15.61 -6.05
CA THR A 146 25.52 14.46 -6.29
C THR A 146 26.85 14.61 -5.56
N GLU A 147 27.45 15.80 -5.56
CA GLU A 147 28.70 16.08 -4.82
C GLU A 147 28.53 15.89 -3.31
N ASP A 148 27.43 16.39 -2.74
CA ASP A 148 27.11 16.20 -1.32
C ASP A 148 26.95 14.71 -0.97
N ALA A 149 26.12 14.00 -1.74
CA ALA A 149 25.88 12.57 -1.53
C ALA A 149 27.16 11.73 -1.70
N ALA A 150 28.01 12.07 -2.68
CA ALA A 150 29.30 11.42 -2.90
C ALA A 150 30.27 11.67 -1.75
N ALA A 151 30.35 12.91 -1.25
CA ALA A 151 31.16 13.25 -0.09
C ALA A 151 30.68 12.52 1.17
N PHE A 152 29.37 12.45 1.39
CA PHE A 152 28.79 11.70 2.49
C PHE A 152 29.12 10.20 2.40
N MET A 153 28.96 9.60 1.22
CA MET A 153 29.28 8.19 0.96
C MET A 153 30.76 7.87 1.22
N ARG A 154 31.68 8.70 0.72
CA ARG A 154 33.11 8.53 0.99
C ARG A 154 33.43 8.61 2.48
N SER A 155 32.82 9.57 3.17
CA SER A 155 33.05 9.79 4.60
C SER A 155 32.66 8.56 5.43
N ILE A 156 31.47 7.98 5.17
CA ILE A 156 31.03 6.76 5.87
C ILE A 156 31.89 5.54 5.53
N ALA A 157 32.29 5.39 4.27
CA ALA A 157 33.12 4.27 3.82
C ALA A 157 34.50 4.33 4.49
N ALA A 158 35.16 5.49 4.43
CA ALA A 158 36.46 5.70 5.05
C ALA A 158 36.43 5.51 6.58
N LEU A 159 35.38 6.02 7.25
CA LEU A 159 35.20 5.85 8.69
C LEU A 159 35.12 4.37 9.10
N ARG A 160 34.54 3.53 8.24
CA ARG A 160 34.35 2.09 8.47
C ARG A 160 35.41 1.21 7.83
N GLY A 161 36.46 1.79 7.22
CA GLY A 161 37.54 1.04 6.59
C GLY A 161 37.15 0.33 5.29
N ARG A 162 36.07 0.79 4.64
CA ARG A 162 35.58 0.31 3.35
C ARG A 162 36.18 1.14 2.22
N ASP A 163 36.20 0.60 1.00
CA ASP A 163 36.78 1.30 -0.15
C ASP A 163 35.94 2.54 -0.53
N PRO A 164 36.49 3.77 -0.38
CA PRO A 164 35.73 4.99 -0.61
C PRO A 164 35.47 5.26 -2.09
N ASP A 165 36.34 4.80 -3.00
CA ASP A 165 36.22 5.08 -4.43
C ASP A 165 35.13 4.20 -5.05
N PHE A 166 35.09 2.91 -4.70
CA PHE A 166 34.00 2.04 -5.10
C PHE A 166 32.67 2.48 -4.48
N ALA A 167 32.67 2.92 -3.21
CA ALA A 167 31.47 3.44 -2.57
C ALA A 167 30.98 4.71 -3.28
N GLU A 168 31.87 5.65 -3.61
CA GLU A 168 31.54 6.86 -4.38
C GLU A 168 30.99 6.54 -5.77
N SER A 169 31.53 5.51 -6.44
CA SER A 169 31.05 5.10 -7.76
C SER A 169 29.58 4.67 -7.77
N ALA A 170 29.06 4.14 -6.64
CA ALA A 170 27.65 3.83 -6.50
C ALA A 170 26.77 5.09 -6.60
N VAL A 171 27.29 6.25 -6.15
CA VAL A 171 26.61 7.55 -6.22
C VAL A 171 26.82 8.18 -7.58
N ARG A 172 28.06 8.37 -8.03
CA ARG A 172 28.35 9.14 -9.27
C ARG A 172 28.00 8.41 -10.56
N GLN A 173 28.18 7.09 -10.57
CA GLN A 173 28.06 6.28 -11.78
C GLN A 173 26.85 5.34 -11.73
N SER A 174 26.03 5.44 -10.69
CA SER A 174 24.92 4.50 -10.43
C SER A 174 25.36 3.03 -10.41
N ARG A 175 26.62 2.75 -10.07
CA ARG A 175 27.16 1.39 -10.10
C ARG A 175 26.44 0.52 -9.07
N SER A 176 26.05 -0.68 -9.48
CA SER A 176 25.51 -1.72 -8.60
C SER A 176 26.46 -2.91 -8.59
N PHE A 177 26.61 -3.52 -7.41
CA PHE A 177 27.52 -4.60 -7.13
C PHE A 177 26.73 -5.82 -6.66
N SER A 178 27.06 -6.99 -7.19
CA SER A 178 26.68 -8.28 -6.62
C SER A 178 27.37 -8.48 -5.26
N ALA A 179 26.85 -9.42 -4.45
CA ALA A 179 27.47 -9.77 -3.17
C ALA A 179 28.96 -10.15 -3.29
N ASP A 180 29.34 -10.86 -4.36
CA ASP A 180 30.74 -11.27 -4.58
C ASP A 180 31.65 -10.11 -4.98
N GLU A 181 31.15 -9.18 -5.80
CA GLU A 181 31.87 -7.95 -6.15
C GLU A 181 32.02 -7.05 -4.92
N ALA A 182 30.96 -6.88 -4.14
CA ALA A 182 30.99 -6.04 -2.95
C ALA A 182 31.99 -6.52 -1.88
N ILE A 183 32.20 -7.83 -1.75
CA ILE A 183 33.26 -8.39 -0.90
C ILE A 183 34.65 -8.14 -1.48
N ARG A 184 34.82 -8.44 -2.77
CA ARG A 184 36.10 -8.28 -3.48
C ARG A 184 36.59 -6.83 -3.43
N ASP A 185 35.67 -5.90 -3.63
CA ASP A 185 35.91 -4.45 -3.69
C ASP A 185 35.86 -3.80 -2.29
N LYS A 186 35.82 -4.60 -1.20
CA LYS A 186 35.80 -4.15 0.19
C LYS A 186 34.70 -3.13 0.53
N LEU A 187 33.53 -3.29 -0.08
CA LEU A 187 32.33 -2.55 0.29
C LEU A 187 31.63 -3.19 1.49
N VAL A 188 31.65 -4.52 1.58
CA VAL A 188 31.05 -5.27 2.68
C VAL A 188 32.05 -6.25 3.30
N ASP A 189 31.77 -6.72 4.52
CA ASP A 189 32.73 -7.44 5.35
C ASP A 189 32.69 -8.97 5.16
N LEU A 190 31.52 -9.53 4.83
CA LEU A 190 31.32 -10.96 4.61
C LEU A 190 30.00 -11.27 3.88
N THR A 191 29.91 -12.47 3.33
CA THR A 191 28.66 -13.06 2.84
C THR A 191 28.13 -14.10 3.82
N ALA A 192 26.80 -14.16 3.98
CA ALA A 192 26.14 -15.11 4.86
C ALA A 192 24.82 -15.62 4.27
N ALA A 193 24.53 -16.91 4.36
CA ALA A 193 23.32 -17.49 3.77
C ALA A 193 22.04 -17.09 4.51
N ASN A 194 22.14 -16.90 5.83
CA ASN A 194 21.05 -16.52 6.73
C ASN A 194 21.64 -15.92 8.03
N VAL A 195 20.77 -15.51 8.95
CA VAL A 195 21.17 -14.92 10.23
C VAL A 195 22.03 -15.86 11.08
N ASP A 196 21.78 -17.18 11.05
CA ASP A 196 22.57 -18.13 11.85
C ASP A 196 24.01 -18.27 11.31
N ASP A 197 24.17 -18.35 9.98
CA ASP A 197 25.48 -18.32 9.33
C ASP A 197 26.19 -16.97 9.59
N LEU A 198 25.47 -15.86 9.52
CA LEU A 198 25.99 -14.53 9.85
C LEU A 198 26.54 -14.47 11.27
N LEU A 199 25.75 -14.88 12.26
CA LEU A 199 26.14 -14.89 13.67
C LEU A 199 27.40 -15.75 13.89
N SER A 200 27.50 -16.91 13.21
CA SER A 200 28.67 -17.77 13.31
C SER A 200 29.96 -17.13 12.74
N LYS A 201 29.84 -16.30 11.70
CA LYS A 201 30.97 -15.64 11.02
C LYS A 201 31.41 -14.32 11.65
N VAL A 202 30.52 -13.68 12.41
CA VAL A 202 30.80 -12.41 13.11
C VAL A 202 31.21 -12.60 14.57
N ASP A 203 31.04 -13.80 15.12
CA ASP A 203 31.52 -14.16 16.45
C ASP A 203 33.05 -13.96 16.56
N GLY A 204 33.49 -13.34 17.65
CA GLY A 204 34.89 -12.99 17.90
C GLY A 204 35.42 -11.78 17.12
N ARG A 205 34.62 -11.14 16.24
CA ARG A 205 35.06 -9.91 15.56
C ARG A 205 35.02 -8.72 16.52
N THR A 206 36.00 -7.83 16.39
CA THR A 206 36.06 -6.58 17.14
C THR A 206 35.59 -5.42 16.28
N VAL A 207 34.68 -4.61 16.80
CA VAL A 207 34.18 -3.39 16.15
C VAL A 207 34.43 -2.18 17.03
N ARG A 208 34.56 -1.00 16.40
CA ARG A 208 34.73 0.28 17.10
C ARG A 208 33.40 1.05 17.14
N LEU A 209 32.91 1.31 18.34
CA LEU A 209 31.64 1.99 18.63
C LEU A 209 31.77 3.52 18.65
N ALA A 210 30.62 4.19 18.76
CA ALA A 210 30.54 5.63 19.01
C ALA A 210 31.25 5.97 20.34
N GLY A 211 32.31 6.77 20.29
CA GLY A 211 33.18 7.07 21.44
C GLY A 211 34.55 6.37 21.43
N GLY A 212 34.82 5.53 20.41
CA GLY A 212 36.14 4.93 20.20
C GLY A 212 36.39 3.65 20.99
N GLN A 213 35.42 3.19 21.78
CA GLN A 213 35.49 1.91 22.47
C GLN A 213 35.47 0.76 21.45
N SER A 214 36.40 -0.18 21.61
CA SER A 214 36.43 -1.43 20.86
C SER A 214 35.66 -2.50 21.62
N VAL A 215 34.67 -3.13 20.98
CA VAL A 215 33.88 -4.22 21.54
C VAL A 215 34.04 -5.46 20.68
N THR A 216 34.35 -6.59 21.32
CA THR A 216 34.42 -7.90 20.66
C THR A 216 33.07 -8.60 20.78
N LEU A 217 32.50 -8.97 19.64
CA LEU A 217 31.23 -9.68 19.55
C LEU A 217 31.38 -11.08 20.15
N SER A 218 30.70 -11.32 21.27
CA SER A 218 30.59 -12.64 21.91
C SER A 218 29.15 -13.12 21.75
N ILE A 219 28.83 -13.62 20.56
CA ILE A 219 27.44 -13.83 20.11
C ILE A 219 27.09 -15.30 19.93
N LYS A 220 28.08 -16.21 20.00
CA LYS A 220 27.84 -17.66 19.97
C LYS A 220 26.89 -18.09 21.09
N GLY A 221 25.73 -18.63 20.70
CA GLY A 221 24.69 -19.06 21.63
C GLY A 221 23.77 -17.94 22.14
N SER A 222 23.87 -16.73 21.60
CA SER A 222 22.93 -15.65 21.90
C SER A 222 21.54 -15.98 21.40
N ALA A 223 20.53 -15.68 22.20
CA ALA A 223 19.15 -15.70 21.73
C ALA A 223 18.93 -14.59 20.69
N ARG A 224 18.15 -14.90 19.65
CA ARG A 224 17.66 -13.90 18.71
C ARG A 224 16.39 -13.31 19.30
N GLU A 225 16.37 -12.00 19.53
CA GLU A 225 15.18 -11.29 19.99
C GLU A 225 14.63 -10.45 18.83
N PRO A 226 13.55 -10.91 18.17
CA PRO A 226 12.92 -10.11 17.13
C PRO A 226 12.36 -8.82 17.73
N VAL A 227 12.71 -7.69 17.14
CA VAL A 227 12.13 -6.39 17.48
C VAL A 227 11.15 -6.02 16.36
N PRO A 228 9.88 -6.43 16.43
CA PRO A 228 8.92 -6.11 15.38
C PRO A 228 8.58 -4.62 15.40
N MET A 229 8.08 -4.13 14.25
CA MET A 229 7.37 -2.86 14.21
C MET A 229 6.14 -2.94 15.12
N ASN A 230 5.84 -1.84 15.82
CA ASN A 230 4.57 -1.72 16.51
C ASN A 230 3.43 -1.50 15.50
N PHE A 231 2.18 -1.57 15.98
CA PHE A 231 1.01 -1.42 15.11
C PHE A 231 1.03 -0.11 14.31
N VAL A 232 1.41 1.01 14.94
CA VAL A 232 1.44 2.32 14.29
C VAL A 232 2.52 2.35 13.21
N GLU A 233 3.72 1.86 13.53
CA GLU A 233 4.84 1.77 12.59
C GLU A 233 4.51 0.90 11.38
N SER A 234 3.97 -0.29 11.63
CA SER A 234 3.57 -1.22 10.58
C SER A 234 2.45 -0.65 9.69
N PHE A 235 1.46 0.00 10.30
CA PHE A 235 0.38 0.66 9.56
C PHE A 235 0.90 1.82 8.70
N LEU A 236 1.72 2.71 9.27
CA LEU A 236 2.30 3.85 8.56
C LEU A 236 3.25 3.39 7.44
N GLN A 237 4.02 2.33 7.65
CA GLN A 237 4.86 1.76 6.60
C GLN A 237 4.00 1.15 5.48
N ALA A 238 2.93 0.43 5.84
CA ALA A 238 2.03 -0.19 4.86
C ALA A 238 1.34 0.85 3.96
N ILE A 239 0.85 1.96 4.52
CA ILE A 239 0.24 3.03 3.71
C ILE A 239 1.28 3.80 2.89
N SER A 240 2.53 3.81 3.33
CA SER A 240 3.67 4.38 2.59
C SER A 240 4.20 3.45 1.49
N ASN A 241 3.40 2.48 1.04
CA ASN A 241 3.67 1.72 -0.18
C ASN A 241 2.95 2.41 -1.37
N PRO A 242 3.62 2.69 -2.49
CA PRO A 242 3.01 3.33 -3.66
C PRO A 242 1.73 2.64 -4.16
N ASN A 243 1.68 1.31 -4.12
CA ASN A 243 0.50 0.55 -4.53
C ASN A 243 -0.66 0.72 -3.56
N VAL A 244 -0.38 0.73 -2.24
CA VAL A 244 -1.39 0.93 -1.21
C VAL A 244 -1.91 2.35 -1.26
N ALA A 245 -1.02 3.35 -1.38
CA ALA A 245 -1.39 4.74 -1.57
C ALA A 245 -2.31 4.92 -2.79
N TYR A 246 -1.99 4.29 -3.92
CA TYR A 246 -2.82 4.32 -5.12
C TYR A 246 -4.20 3.68 -4.93
N VAL A 247 -4.27 2.53 -4.25
CA VAL A 247 -5.55 1.88 -3.90
C VAL A 247 -6.37 2.77 -2.97
N LEU A 248 -5.76 3.38 -1.96
CA LEU A 248 -6.43 4.30 -1.04
C LEU A 248 -7.01 5.51 -1.78
N LEU A 249 -6.27 6.12 -2.70
CA LEU A 249 -6.77 7.22 -3.53
C LEU A 249 -7.95 6.77 -4.41
N THR A 250 -7.84 5.58 -4.99
CA THR A 250 -8.88 5.05 -5.88
C THR A 250 -10.16 4.73 -5.12
N LEU A 251 -10.06 3.98 -4.01
CA LEU A 251 -11.18 3.68 -3.12
C LEU A 251 -11.77 4.96 -2.52
N GLY A 252 -10.90 5.91 -2.18
CA GLY A 252 -11.29 7.22 -1.70
C GLY A 252 -12.18 7.98 -2.68
N GLY A 253 -11.72 8.09 -3.94
CA GLY A 253 -12.50 8.71 -5.01
C GLY A 253 -13.80 7.96 -5.32
N LEU A 254 -13.78 6.63 -5.31
CA LEU A 254 -14.99 5.81 -5.50
C LEU A 254 -15.99 5.97 -4.34
N GLY A 255 -15.53 6.10 -3.10
CA GLY A 255 -16.39 6.35 -1.94
C GLY A 255 -17.09 7.70 -2.01
N VAL A 256 -16.38 8.73 -2.46
CA VAL A 256 -16.97 10.07 -2.73
C VAL A 256 -18.01 9.98 -3.84
N ILE A 257 -17.69 9.30 -4.95
CA ILE A 257 -18.62 9.06 -6.06
C ILE A 257 -19.90 8.36 -5.55
N ALA A 258 -19.75 7.30 -4.75
CA ALA A 258 -20.88 6.53 -4.24
C ALA A 258 -21.81 7.34 -3.32
N GLU A 259 -21.25 8.17 -2.44
CA GLU A 259 -22.02 9.06 -1.56
C GLU A 259 -22.77 10.14 -2.35
N LEU A 260 -22.16 10.69 -3.40
CA LEU A 260 -22.81 11.69 -4.25
C LEU A 260 -24.00 11.11 -5.03
N PHE A 261 -23.97 9.83 -5.39
CA PHE A 261 -25.07 9.17 -6.10
C PHE A 261 -26.21 8.71 -5.21
N ASN A 262 -25.89 8.30 -3.98
CA ASN A 262 -26.88 7.86 -3.01
C ASN A 262 -26.74 8.70 -1.74
N PRO A 263 -27.19 9.97 -1.77
CA PRO A 263 -27.12 10.83 -0.60
C PRO A 263 -27.78 10.16 0.60
N GLY A 264 -27.05 10.08 1.72
CA GLY A 264 -27.55 9.50 2.97
C GLY A 264 -27.05 8.09 3.29
N MET A 265 -26.22 7.48 2.44
CA MET A 265 -25.51 6.24 2.80
C MET A 265 -24.46 6.48 3.90
N THR A 266 -23.88 7.69 4.00
CA THR A 266 -22.88 8.19 4.96
C THR A 266 -21.57 7.39 5.07
N LEU A 267 -21.65 6.06 5.14
CA LEU A 267 -20.53 5.13 5.24
C LEU A 267 -19.58 5.21 4.04
N PRO A 268 -20.04 5.20 2.76
CA PRO A 268 -19.14 5.33 1.62
C PRO A 268 -18.43 6.68 1.61
N GLY A 269 -19.10 7.77 1.97
CA GLY A 269 -18.51 9.10 2.06
C GLY A 269 -17.44 9.20 3.15
N VAL A 270 -17.73 8.69 4.36
CA VAL A 270 -16.77 8.72 5.49
C VAL A 270 -15.55 7.82 5.21
N LEU A 271 -15.77 6.60 4.74
CA LEU A 271 -14.67 5.70 4.37
C LEU A 271 -13.87 6.26 3.19
N GLY A 272 -14.56 6.81 2.19
CA GLY A 272 -13.93 7.46 1.04
C GLY A 272 -13.05 8.64 1.47
N GLY A 273 -13.56 9.51 2.32
CA GLY A 273 -12.82 10.63 2.90
C GLY A 273 -11.60 10.18 3.70
N ALA A 274 -11.75 9.16 4.56
CA ALA A 274 -10.63 8.60 5.32
C ALA A 274 -9.54 8.00 4.40
N CYS A 275 -9.94 7.26 3.36
CA CYS A 275 -9.03 6.72 2.36
C CYS A 275 -8.31 7.83 1.57
N LEU A 276 -9.00 8.92 1.19
CA LEU A 276 -8.37 10.07 0.54
C LEU A 276 -7.36 10.76 1.45
N LEU A 277 -7.69 11.00 2.73
CA LEU A 277 -6.76 11.62 3.68
C LEU A 277 -5.49 10.79 3.87
N LEU A 278 -5.64 9.47 4.05
CA LEU A 278 -4.50 8.55 4.14
C LEU A 278 -3.71 8.49 2.83
N GLY A 279 -4.40 8.49 1.68
CA GLY A 279 -3.78 8.55 0.36
C GLY A 279 -2.94 9.80 0.17
N PHE A 280 -3.48 10.98 0.49
CA PHE A 280 -2.76 12.25 0.41
C PHE A 280 -1.56 12.33 1.36
N TYR A 281 -1.69 11.80 2.58
CA TYR A 281 -0.55 11.65 3.49
C TYR A 281 0.56 10.80 2.85
N ALA A 282 0.21 9.64 2.30
CA ALA A 282 1.18 8.76 1.65
C ALA A 282 1.85 9.40 0.43
N LEU A 283 1.10 10.18 -0.37
CA LEU A 283 1.66 10.96 -1.49
C LEU A 283 2.72 11.97 -1.03
N GLY A 284 2.50 12.62 0.11
CA GLY A 284 3.47 13.54 0.71
C GLY A 284 4.74 12.84 1.14
N VAL A 285 4.61 11.70 1.85
CA VAL A 285 5.76 10.91 2.32
C VAL A 285 6.56 10.32 1.15
N LEU A 286 5.90 9.90 0.08
CA LEU A 286 6.51 9.29 -1.09
C LEU A 286 6.98 10.30 -2.15
N ASN A 287 6.84 11.61 -1.88
CA ASN A 287 7.20 12.69 -2.82
C ASN A 287 6.57 12.51 -4.22
N ALA A 288 5.26 12.31 -4.26
CA ALA A 288 4.52 12.08 -5.50
C ALA A 288 4.51 13.29 -6.46
N TYR A 289 4.37 13.01 -7.76
CA TYR A 289 4.28 14.02 -8.79
C TYR A 289 2.94 14.76 -8.76
N TRP A 290 2.96 16.06 -8.50
CA TRP A 290 1.75 16.91 -8.52
C TRP A 290 0.98 16.84 -9.84
N GLY A 291 1.66 16.71 -10.98
CA GLY A 291 1.01 16.49 -12.27
C GLY A 291 0.17 15.21 -12.31
N GLY A 292 0.69 14.11 -11.77
CA GLY A 292 -0.07 12.85 -11.65
C GLY A 292 -1.25 12.99 -10.69
N VAL A 293 -1.06 13.67 -9.56
CA VAL A 293 -2.14 13.94 -8.59
C VAL A 293 -3.27 14.75 -9.22
N MET A 294 -2.95 15.84 -9.94
CA MET A 294 -3.95 16.68 -10.59
C MET A 294 -4.72 15.90 -11.67
N LEU A 295 -4.06 15.04 -12.43
CA LEU A 295 -4.71 14.17 -13.41
C LEU A 295 -5.65 13.18 -12.73
N ILE A 296 -5.27 12.57 -11.60
CA ILE A 296 -6.15 11.67 -10.85
C ILE A 296 -7.38 12.42 -10.32
N ILE A 297 -7.21 13.63 -9.78
CA ILE A 297 -8.33 14.47 -9.34
C ILE A 297 -9.26 14.79 -10.51
N LEU A 298 -8.68 15.17 -11.67
CA LEU A 298 -9.45 15.43 -12.89
C LEU A 298 -10.21 14.19 -13.36
N ALA A 299 -9.59 13.01 -13.29
CA ALA A 299 -10.25 11.75 -13.64
C ALA A 299 -11.50 11.51 -12.79
N PHE A 300 -11.39 11.66 -11.47
CA PHE A 300 -12.54 11.53 -10.58
C PHE A 300 -13.59 12.62 -10.81
N ALA A 301 -13.18 13.85 -11.08
CA ALA A 301 -14.10 14.93 -11.43
C ALA A 301 -14.89 14.63 -12.71
N LEU A 302 -14.24 14.07 -13.75
CA LEU A 302 -14.91 13.66 -14.99
C LEU A 302 -15.87 12.49 -14.78
N LEU A 303 -15.49 11.52 -13.94
CA LEU A 303 -16.37 10.41 -13.57
C LEU A 303 -17.61 10.87 -12.79
N ILE A 304 -17.46 11.87 -11.92
CA ILE A 304 -18.59 12.51 -11.23
C ILE A 304 -19.45 13.28 -12.24
N ALA A 305 -18.83 14.08 -13.11
CA ALA A 305 -19.53 14.89 -14.10
C ALA A 305 -20.34 14.06 -15.11
N ASP A 306 -19.88 12.86 -15.47
CA ASP A 306 -20.61 11.95 -16.38
C ASP A 306 -21.99 11.53 -15.85
N VAL A 307 -22.21 11.63 -14.54
CA VAL A 307 -23.53 11.27 -13.99
C VAL A 307 -24.50 12.44 -14.02
N PHE A 308 -24.02 13.67 -13.96
CA PHE A 308 -24.87 14.85 -14.05
C PHE A 308 -25.11 15.30 -15.50
N VAL A 309 -24.20 14.92 -16.41
CA VAL A 309 -24.26 15.28 -17.83
C VAL A 309 -24.58 14.03 -18.65
N THR A 310 -25.53 14.11 -19.58
CA THR A 310 -25.86 13.00 -20.49
C THR A 310 -24.78 12.78 -21.54
N SER A 311 -23.58 12.35 -21.12
CA SER A 311 -22.40 12.23 -21.99
C SER A 311 -22.31 10.88 -22.72
N HIS A 312 -23.24 9.96 -22.43
CA HIS A 312 -23.27 8.61 -23.00
C HIS A 312 -21.97 7.82 -22.75
N GLY A 313 -21.27 8.10 -21.65
CA GLY A 313 -20.05 7.39 -21.24
C GLY A 313 -18.75 7.96 -21.82
N ILE A 314 -18.78 9.06 -22.59
CA ILE A 314 -17.58 9.70 -23.12
C ILE A 314 -16.72 10.27 -21.97
N LEU A 315 -17.36 10.90 -20.99
CA LEU A 315 -16.67 11.45 -19.81
C LEU A 315 -16.06 10.33 -18.95
N THR A 316 -16.73 9.19 -18.81
CA THR A 316 -16.15 8.01 -18.16
C THR A 316 -14.93 7.49 -18.91
N ALA A 317 -15.01 7.28 -20.23
CA ALA A 317 -13.88 6.78 -21.02
C ALA A 317 -12.68 7.74 -20.91
N GLY A 318 -12.92 9.05 -21.01
CA GLY A 318 -11.92 10.09 -20.78
C GLY A 318 -11.36 10.08 -19.36
N GLY A 319 -12.23 9.94 -18.35
CA GLY A 319 -11.87 9.85 -16.95
C GLY A 319 -10.97 8.66 -16.65
N ILE A 320 -11.29 7.47 -17.17
CA ILE A 320 -10.45 6.27 -17.03
C ILE A 320 -9.10 6.45 -17.75
N ALA A 321 -9.09 7.01 -18.96
CA ALA A 321 -7.85 7.27 -19.69
C ALA A 321 -6.93 8.25 -18.91
N ILE A 322 -7.51 9.34 -18.39
CA ILE A 322 -6.80 10.32 -17.56
C ILE A 322 -6.36 9.70 -16.23
N LEU A 323 -7.15 8.81 -15.64
CA LEU A 323 -6.76 8.08 -14.42
C LEU A 323 -5.51 7.25 -14.70
N VAL A 324 -5.48 6.49 -15.80
CA VAL A 324 -4.31 5.69 -16.20
C VAL A 324 -3.08 6.57 -16.41
N LEU A 325 -3.22 7.67 -17.17
CA LEU A 325 -2.11 8.61 -17.39
C LEU A 325 -1.61 9.23 -16.08
N GLY A 326 -2.52 9.70 -15.22
CA GLY A 326 -2.19 10.25 -13.91
C GLY A 326 -1.48 9.24 -13.02
N SER A 327 -1.94 7.99 -13.04
CA SER A 327 -1.34 6.88 -12.27
C SER A 327 0.07 6.52 -12.73
N LEU A 328 0.32 6.55 -14.04
CA LEU A 328 1.65 6.30 -14.60
C LEU A 328 2.63 7.44 -14.29
N ILE A 329 2.15 8.69 -14.25
CA ILE A 329 2.95 9.87 -13.94
C ILE A 329 3.20 10.02 -12.43
N LEU A 330 2.32 9.50 -11.59
CA LEU A 330 2.29 9.71 -10.13
C LEU A 330 3.65 9.48 -9.43
N PHE A 331 4.46 8.53 -9.92
CA PHE A 331 5.80 8.21 -9.41
C PHE A 331 6.83 7.98 -10.54
N SER A 332 6.63 8.58 -11.73
CA SER A 332 7.35 8.18 -12.94
C SER A 332 8.88 8.36 -12.94
N GLY A 333 9.44 9.28 -12.14
CA GLY A 333 10.89 9.43 -11.99
C GLY A 333 11.45 8.89 -10.68
N SER A 334 10.68 8.07 -9.97
CA SER A 334 11.23 7.18 -8.96
C SER A 334 11.70 5.87 -9.62
N PRO A 335 12.66 5.14 -9.02
CA PRO A 335 13.04 3.80 -9.48
C PRO A 335 11.83 2.89 -9.64
N ALA A 336 11.88 1.92 -10.56
CA ALA A 336 10.74 1.04 -10.87
C ALA A 336 10.14 0.33 -9.64
N ALA A 337 10.93 0.07 -8.61
CA ALA A 337 10.48 -0.54 -7.36
C ALA A 337 9.63 0.38 -6.46
N ILE A 338 9.65 1.70 -6.69
CA ILE A 338 8.86 2.72 -5.98
C ILE A 338 7.70 3.23 -6.89
N GLN A 339 7.55 2.68 -8.10
CA GLN A 339 6.43 2.98 -8.97
C GLN A 339 5.20 2.14 -8.60
N VAL A 340 4.02 2.65 -8.95
CA VAL A 340 2.79 1.84 -8.88
C VAL A 340 2.90 0.71 -9.90
N ASN A 341 2.53 -0.49 -9.47
CA ASN A 341 2.52 -1.67 -10.31
C ASN A 341 1.60 -1.45 -11.51
N ARG A 342 2.14 -1.58 -12.72
CA ARG A 342 1.39 -1.35 -13.97
C ARG A 342 0.20 -2.32 -14.13
N GLY A 343 0.33 -3.54 -13.62
CA GLY A 343 -0.76 -4.52 -13.57
C GLY A 343 -1.88 -4.11 -12.62
N LEU A 344 -1.57 -3.45 -11.51
CA LEU A 344 -2.57 -2.87 -10.60
C LEU A 344 -3.33 -1.72 -11.28
N ILE A 345 -2.62 -0.82 -11.97
CA ILE A 345 -3.24 0.27 -12.75
C ILE A 345 -4.19 -0.31 -13.80
N ALA A 346 -3.71 -1.28 -14.59
CA ALA A 346 -4.51 -1.93 -15.61
C ALA A 346 -5.73 -2.66 -15.00
N GLY A 347 -5.54 -3.38 -13.89
CA GLY A 347 -6.60 -4.09 -13.19
C GLY A 347 -7.71 -3.14 -12.71
N ILE A 348 -7.35 -2.02 -12.08
CA ILE A 348 -8.30 -1.00 -11.63
C ILE A 348 -9.02 -0.35 -12.82
N ALA A 349 -8.29 0.04 -13.87
CA ALA A 349 -8.88 0.67 -15.06
C ALA A 349 -9.86 -0.28 -15.77
N ILE A 350 -9.52 -1.56 -15.91
CA ILE A 350 -10.41 -2.58 -16.49
C ILE A 350 -11.62 -2.80 -15.60
N ALA A 351 -11.43 -2.93 -14.27
CA ALA A 351 -12.54 -3.13 -13.34
C ALA A 351 -13.54 -1.96 -13.39
N MET A 352 -13.04 -0.72 -13.40
CA MET A 352 -13.86 0.48 -13.56
C MET A 352 -14.55 0.50 -14.93
N GLY A 353 -13.83 0.21 -16.01
CA GLY A 353 -14.41 0.15 -17.35
C GLY A 353 -15.53 -0.87 -17.47
N LEU A 354 -15.33 -2.09 -16.96
CA LEU A 354 -16.35 -3.15 -16.95
C LEU A 354 -17.56 -2.77 -16.10
N PHE A 355 -17.33 -2.16 -14.93
CA PHE A 355 -18.40 -1.68 -14.06
C PHE A 355 -19.26 -0.61 -14.75
N PHE A 356 -18.65 0.34 -15.45
CA PHE A 356 -19.38 1.35 -16.22
C PHE A 356 -20.10 0.77 -17.44
N ILE A 357 -19.47 -0.14 -18.19
CA ILE A 357 -20.13 -0.87 -19.28
C ILE A 357 -21.37 -1.59 -18.75
N PHE A 358 -21.27 -2.23 -17.58
CA PHE A 358 -22.40 -2.87 -16.92
C PHE A 358 -23.52 -1.87 -16.59
N ILE A 359 -23.20 -0.70 -16.01
CA ILE A 359 -24.18 0.36 -15.72
C ILE A 359 -24.86 0.83 -17.00
N VAL A 360 -24.10 1.14 -18.05
CA VAL A 360 -24.67 1.62 -19.33
C VAL A 360 -25.55 0.54 -19.94
N ALA A 361 -25.11 -0.72 -19.96
CA ALA A 361 -25.91 -1.84 -20.46
C ALA A 361 -27.20 -2.04 -19.66
N ALA A 362 -27.14 -1.94 -18.33
CA ALA A 362 -28.29 -2.03 -17.45
C ALA A 362 -29.27 -0.87 -17.68
N SER A 363 -28.76 0.36 -17.82
CA SER A 363 -29.56 1.56 -18.11
C SER A 363 -30.24 1.48 -19.47
N VAL A 364 -29.51 1.09 -20.53
CA VAL A 364 -30.08 0.90 -21.88
C VAL A 364 -31.12 -0.23 -21.86
N LYS A 365 -30.85 -1.34 -21.17
CA LYS A 365 -31.81 -2.45 -21.02
C LYS A 365 -33.05 -2.01 -20.22
N GLY A 366 -32.88 -1.16 -19.21
CA GLY A 366 -33.96 -0.56 -18.44
C GLY A 366 -34.84 0.35 -19.28
N GLN A 367 -34.24 1.23 -20.08
CA GLN A 367 -34.96 2.12 -21.01
C GLN A 367 -35.65 1.38 -22.16
N ARG A 368 -35.11 0.23 -22.59
CA ARG A 368 -35.72 -0.63 -23.62
C ARG A 368 -36.84 -1.54 -23.10
N ARG A 369 -37.07 -1.60 -21.78
CA ARG A 369 -38.29 -2.26 -21.27
C ARG A 369 -39.47 -1.38 -21.65
N LYS A 370 -40.40 -1.93 -22.44
CA LYS A 370 -41.65 -1.25 -22.80
C LYS A 370 -42.31 -0.69 -21.54
N SER A 371 -42.71 0.58 -21.58
CA SER A 371 -43.52 1.20 -20.53
C SER A 371 -44.81 0.38 -20.34
N VAL A 372 -44.89 -0.38 -19.26
CA VAL A 372 -46.10 -1.16 -18.89
C VAL A 372 -47.06 -0.30 -18.06
N THR A 373 -46.77 1.00 -17.89
CA THR A 373 -47.55 1.92 -17.05
C THR A 373 -47.88 3.21 -17.82
N GLY A 374 -49.13 3.63 -17.77
CA GLY A 374 -49.63 4.87 -18.40
C GLY A 374 -50.47 4.64 -19.66
N ARG A 375 -50.78 5.74 -20.37
CA ARG A 375 -51.67 5.78 -21.56
C ARG A 375 -51.28 4.79 -22.67
N GLU A 376 -49.99 4.47 -22.78
CA GLU A 376 -49.43 3.59 -23.80
C GLU A 376 -49.55 2.09 -23.45
N GLY A 377 -49.69 1.75 -22.16
CA GLY A 377 -49.89 0.37 -21.69
C GLY A 377 -51.34 -0.10 -21.82
N LEU A 378 -52.29 0.83 -21.95
CA LEU A 378 -53.72 0.52 -22.12
C LEU A 378 -54.05 0.09 -23.55
N ILE A 379 -53.29 0.54 -24.56
CA ILE A 379 -53.51 0.18 -25.96
C ILE A 379 -53.19 -1.31 -26.16
N GLY A 380 -54.18 -2.07 -26.64
CA GLY A 380 -54.11 -3.52 -26.81
C GLY A 380 -54.60 -4.34 -25.61
N GLN A 381 -54.92 -3.70 -24.47
CA GLN A 381 -55.52 -4.40 -23.33
C GLN A 381 -56.99 -4.74 -23.60
N SER A 382 -57.44 -5.87 -23.04
CA SER A 382 -58.85 -6.29 -23.08
C SER A 382 -59.61 -5.72 -21.87
N GLY A 383 -60.83 -5.26 -22.11
CA GLY A 383 -61.75 -4.78 -21.08
C GLY A 383 -63.16 -5.36 -21.25
N THR A 384 -64.03 -5.09 -20.28
CA THR A 384 -65.45 -5.50 -20.33
C THR A 384 -66.36 -4.28 -20.30
N ALA A 385 -67.36 -4.23 -21.17
CA ALA A 385 -68.36 -3.15 -21.15
C ALA A 385 -69.25 -3.24 -19.91
N ILE A 386 -69.30 -2.17 -19.11
CA ILE A 386 -70.15 -2.06 -17.90
C ILE A 386 -71.52 -1.46 -18.27
N THR A 387 -71.54 -0.60 -19.29
CA THR A 387 -72.73 0.05 -19.84
C THR A 387 -72.72 -0.15 -21.36
N PRO A 388 -73.87 -0.13 -22.04
CA PRO A 388 -73.90 -0.23 -23.49
C PRO A 388 -73.18 0.99 -24.10
N LEU A 389 -72.32 0.76 -25.10
CA LEU A 389 -71.61 1.84 -25.80
C LEU A 389 -72.37 2.22 -27.08
N GLU A 390 -73.05 3.37 -27.08
CA GLU A 390 -73.78 3.96 -28.23
C GLU A 390 -73.67 5.50 -28.28
N PRO A 391 -72.64 6.09 -28.90
CA PRO A 391 -71.32 5.53 -29.13
C PRO A 391 -70.42 5.61 -27.88
N GLU A 392 -70.83 6.33 -26.83
CA GLU A 392 -70.06 6.51 -25.59
C GLU A 392 -70.67 5.68 -24.45
N GLY A 393 -69.80 5.09 -23.62
CA GLY A 393 -70.19 4.33 -22.42
C GLY A 393 -68.98 4.12 -21.50
N ILE A 394 -69.10 3.17 -20.59
CA ILE A 394 -68.10 2.86 -19.56
C ILE A 394 -67.62 1.42 -19.71
N VAL A 395 -66.30 1.23 -19.73
CA VAL A 395 -65.62 -0.07 -19.77
C VAL A 395 -64.74 -0.25 -18.53
N ALA A 396 -64.62 -1.50 -18.07
CA ALA A 396 -63.64 -1.91 -17.08
C ALA A 396 -62.37 -2.42 -17.79
N VAL A 397 -61.24 -1.73 -17.64
CA VAL A 397 -59.92 -2.15 -18.16
C VAL A 397 -58.96 -2.17 -16.97
N GLU A 398 -58.28 -3.30 -16.75
CA GLU A 398 -57.39 -3.54 -15.60
C GLU A 398 -58.01 -3.18 -14.23
N GLY A 399 -59.32 -3.38 -14.09
CA GLY A 399 -60.05 -3.11 -12.83
C GLY A 399 -60.45 -1.64 -12.61
N ALA A 400 -60.06 -0.72 -13.50
CA ALA A 400 -60.47 0.69 -13.47
C ALA A 400 -61.62 0.96 -14.45
N ARG A 401 -62.51 1.90 -14.09
CA ARG A 401 -63.61 2.35 -14.95
C ARG A 401 -63.14 3.49 -15.85
N TRP A 402 -63.30 3.31 -17.15
CA TRP A 402 -62.92 4.29 -18.16
C TRP A 402 -64.11 4.65 -19.03
N THR A 403 -64.23 5.94 -19.35
CA THR A 403 -65.14 6.38 -20.42
C THR A 403 -64.58 5.91 -21.74
N ALA A 404 -65.39 5.25 -22.55
CA ALA A 404 -64.97 4.69 -23.82
C ALA A 404 -65.96 4.96 -24.94
N ILE A 405 -65.43 5.07 -26.16
CA ILE A 405 -66.19 5.25 -27.39
C ILE A 405 -66.02 3.98 -28.23
N ALA A 406 -67.14 3.39 -28.65
CA ALA A 406 -67.15 2.22 -29.52
C ALA A 406 -66.76 2.61 -30.96
N GLU A 407 -65.73 1.94 -31.48
CA GLU A 407 -65.30 2.04 -32.87
C GLU A 407 -65.98 0.92 -33.68
N GLY A 408 -67.12 1.24 -34.29
CA GLY A 408 -67.88 0.32 -35.16
C GLY A 408 -69.20 -0.16 -34.56
N GLU A 409 -69.33 -1.47 -34.35
CA GLU A 409 -70.56 -2.09 -33.85
C GLU A 409 -70.88 -1.70 -32.40
N LYS A 410 -72.17 -1.65 -32.09
CA LYS A 410 -72.66 -1.49 -30.71
C LYS A 410 -72.07 -2.58 -29.81
N VAL A 411 -71.58 -2.17 -28.65
CA VAL A 411 -71.11 -3.06 -27.60
C VAL A 411 -72.13 -3.09 -26.47
N GLU A 412 -72.66 -4.28 -26.17
CA GLU A 412 -73.62 -4.49 -25.10
C GLU A 412 -72.93 -4.75 -23.75
N VAL A 413 -73.68 -4.63 -22.65
CA VAL A 413 -73.15 -4.88 -21.29
C VAL A 413 -72.60 -6.31 -21.18
N GLY A 414 -71.37 -6.43 -20.66
CA GLY A 414 -70.69 -7.70 -20.46
C GLY A 414 -69.85 -8.18 -21.65
N GLU A 415 -69.88 -7.49 -22.79
CA GLU A 415 -69.07 -7.85 -23.95
C GLU A 415 -67.59 -7.44 -23.77
N GLN A 416 -66.67 -8.23 -24.33
CA GLN A 416 -65.25 -7.92 -24.31
C GLN A 416 -64.88 -6.94 -25.42
N VAL A 417 -64.04 -5.97 -25.05
CA VAL A 417 -63.51 -4.96 -25.96
C VAL A 417 -61.98 -4.91 -25.88
N VAL A 418 -61.34 -4.44 -26.93
CA VAL A 418 -59.89 -4.16 -26.95
C VAL A 418 -59.70 -2.66 -27.17
N VAL A 419 -58.82 -2.05 -26.37
CA VAL A 419 -58.49 -0.62 -26.49
C VAL A 419 -57.62 -0.40 -27.72
N THR A 420 -58.08 0.41 -28.66
CA THR A 420 -57.37 0.76 -29.90
C THR A 420 -56.63 2.08 -29.79
N CYS A 421 -57.16 3.03 -29.01
CA CYS A 421 -56.56 4.35 -28.81
C CYS A 421 -56.89 4.90 -27.41
N VAL A 422 -56.04 5.79 -26.90
CA VAL A 422 -56.26 6.52 -25.64
C VAL A 422 -56.15 8.02 -25.92
N ASP A 423 -57.25 8.75 -25.71
CA ASP A 423 -57.30 10.20 -25.85
C ASP A 423 -57.74 10.86 -24.52
N GLY A 424 -56.77 11.43 -23.81
CA GLY A 424 -57.01 12.05 -22.50
C GLY A 424 -57.50 11.07 -21.44
N LEU A 425 -58.79 11.17 -21.08
CA LEU A 425 -59.52 10.28 -20.15
C LEU A 425 -60.54 9.39 -20.86
N ARG A 426 -60.53 9.37 -22.20
CA ARG A 426 -61.41 8.56 -23.04
C ARG A 426 -60.63 7.47 -23.77
N LEU A 427 -61.17 6.26 -23.81
CA LEU A 427 -60.62 5.15 -24.57
C LEU A 427 -61.42 4.94 -25.86
N THR A 428 -60.75 4.72 -26.98
CA THR A 428 -61.42 4.16 -28.17
C THR A 428 -61.31 2.65 -28.07
N VAL A 429 -62.43 1.94 -28.18
CA VAL A 429 -62.47 0.49 -28.00
C VAL A 429 -63.19 -0.17 -29.16
N LYS A 430 -62.71 -1.34 -29.58
CA LYS A 430 -63.34 -2.16 -30.59
C LYS A 430 -63.84 -3.46 -29.97
N LYS A 431 -65.02 -3.93 -30.39
CA LYS A 431 -65.55 -5.22 -29.98
C LYS A 431 -64.56 -6.33 -30.31
N LYS A 432 -64.19 -7.13 -29.31
CA LYS A 432 -63.32 -8.28 -29.51
C LYS A 432 -64.13 -9.38 -30.22
N PRO A 433 -63.66 -9.92 -31.36
CA PRO A 433 -64.31 -11.07 -31.99
C PRO A 433 -64.38 -12.22 -30.98
N LYS A 434 -65.52 -12.91 -30.88
CA LYS A 434 -65.59 -14.17 -30.16
C LYS A 434 -64.74 -15.18 -30.94
N GLU A 435 -63.69 -15.71 -30.32
CA GLU A 435 -63.06 -16.96 -30.78
C GLU A 435 -64.03 -18.14 -30.63
#